data_AF-A0A1G0WGU8-F1
#
_entry.id   AF-A0A1G0WGU8-F1
#
_cell.length_a   1.000
_cell.length_b   1.000
_cell.length_c   1.000
_cell.angle_alpha   90.00
_cell.angle_beta   90.00
_cell.angle_gamma   90.00
#
_symmetry.space_group_name_H-M   'P 1'
#
loop_
_entity.id
_entity.type
_entity.pdbx_description
1 polymer ?
#
loop_
_entity_poly.entity_id
_entity_poly.type
_entity_poly.pdbx_seq_one_letter_code
_entity_poly.pdbx_strand_id
1 'polypeptide(L)'
;MVGSRAALLLNETLETLGKVPLSELLPTLKSLNNVHAIIIDGTIDKSIVINAERSNVKYLIGNDMTVRKQETRIELLTNKEL
;
A
#
# COMPACT_ATOMS: atom_id res chain seq x y z
N MET A 1 6.97 -7.55 -21.62
CA MET A 1 7.17 -8.06 -20.24
C MET A 1 6.37 -7.18 -19.30
N VAL A 2 5.38 -7.73 -18.59
CA VAL A 2 4.68 -7.01 -17.51
C VAL A 2 5.68 -6.88 -16.35
N GLY A 3 6.33 -5.73 -16.24
CA GLY A 3 7.30 -5.44 -15.19
C GLY A 3 6.65 -5.57 -13.82
N SER A 4 7.16 -6.50 -13.01
CA SER A 4 6.58 -6.91 -11.74
C SER A 4 6.84 -5.85 -10.66
N ARG A 5 6.09 -4.75 -10.71
CA ARG A 5 5.94 -3.87 -9.55
C ARG A 5 5.24 -4.68 -8.47
N ALA A 6 5.88 -4.84 -7.33
CA ALA A 6 5.37 -5.63 -6.23
C ALA A 6 4.91 -4.72 -5.08
N ALA A 7 3.99 -5.24 -4.30
CA ALA A 7 3.55 -4.71 -3.04
C ALA A 7 3.97 -5.68 -1.92
N LEU A 8 4.59 -5.15 -0.87
CA LEU A 8 4.91 -5.85 0.37
C LEU A 8 3.87 -5.48 1.41
N LEU A 9 3.27 -6.50 2.03
CA LEU A 9 2.22 -6.36 3.04
C LEU A 9 2.80 -6.71 4.40
N LEU A 10 2.60 -5.82 5.37
CA LEU A 10 3.11 -5.96 6.72
C LEU A 10 1.97 -5.92 7.74
N ASN A 11 2.13 -6.66 8.84
CA ASN A 11 1.26 -6.56 10.02
C ASN A 11 1.75 -5.46 10.98
N GLU A 12 1.10 -5.34 12.14
CA GLU A 12 1.41 -4.31 13.14
C GLU A 12 2.80 -4.46 13.76
N THR A 13 3.35 -5.69 13.79
CA THR A 13 4.69 -6.00 14.28
C THR A 13 5.76 -5.86 13.21
N LEU A 14 5.41 -5.31 12.03
CA LEU A 14 6.27 -5.16 10.85
C LEU A 14 6.78 -6.49 10.27
N GLU A 15 6.10 -7.59 10.58
CA GLU A 15 6.34 -8.89 9.96
C GLU A 15 5.68 -8.95 8.58
N THR A 16 6.34 -9.65 7.66
CA THR A 16 5.83 -9.82 6.30
C THR A 16 4.65 -10.79 6.28
N LEU A 17 3.48 -10.28 5.90
CA LEU A 17 2.29 -11.09 5.59
C LEU A 17 2.37 -11.70 4.20
N GLY A 18 3.02 -11.00 3.27
CA GLY A 18 3.23 -11.49 1.92
C GLY A 18 3.74 -10.42 0.96
N LYS A 19 4.18 -10.87 -0.21
CA LYS A 19 4.56 -10.01 -1.34
C LYS A 19 3.76 -10.43 -2.56
N VAL A 20 3.06 -9.48 -3.18
CA VAL A 20 2.19 -9.73 -4.33
C VAL A 20 2.50 -8.75 -5.45
N PRO A 21 2.24 -9.09 -6.72
CA PRO A 21 2.23 -8.10 -7.79
C PRO A 21 1.24 -6.97 -7.48
N LEU A 22 1.52 -5.74 -7.93
CA LEU A 22 0.63 -4.60 -7.72
C LEU A 22 -0.76 -4.82 -8.36
N SER A 23 -0.82 -5.59 -9.44
CA SER A 23 -2.08 -6.04 -10.08
C SER A 23 -2.92 -6.95 -9.17
N GLU A 24 -2.30 -7.64 -8.21
CA GLU A 24 -2.95 -8.54 -7.25
C GLU A 24 -3.16 -7.90 -5.88
N LEU A 25 -2.64 -6.70 -5.64
CA LEU A 25 -2.78 -6.02 -4.35
C LEU A 25 -4.25 -5.90 -3.90
N LEU A 26 -5.13 -5.47 -4.81
CA LEU A 26 -6.55 -5.26 -4.52
C LEU A 26 -7.29 -6.54 -4.08
N PRO A 27 -7.24 -7.66 -4.82
CA PRO A 27 -7.85 -8.90 -4.34
C PRO A 27 -7.19 -9.41 -3.05
N THR A 28 -5.87 -9.31 -2.90
CA THR A 28 -5.18 -9.74 -1.67
C THR A 28 -5.61 -8.94 -0.44
N LEU A 29 -5.76 -7.61 -0.55
CA LEU A 29 -6.23 -6.75 0.55
C LEU A 29 -7.66 -7.05 1.01
N LYS A 30 -8.49 -7.66 0.15
CA LYS A 30 -9.83 -8.12 0.53
C LYS A 30 -9.80 -9.46 1.26
N SER A 31 -8.79 -10.29 1.00
CA SER A 31 -8.63 -11.61 1.61
C SER A 31 -7.89 -11.56 2.95
N LEU A 32 -7.04 -10.55 3.17
CA LEU A 32 -6.29 -10.37 4.41
C LEU A 32 -6.98 -9.36 5.32
N ASN A 33 -7.12 -9.69 6.60
CA ASN A 33 -7.85 -8.86 7.58
C ASN A 33 -6.93 -8.06 8.53
N ASN A 34 -5.61 -8.23 8.44
CA ASN A 34 -4.64 -7.69 9.41
C ASN A 34 -3.46 -6.95 8.76
N VAL A 35 -3.66 -6.40 7.56
CA VAL A 35 -2.63 -5.59 6.89
C VAL A 35 -2.56 -4.22 7.55
N HIS A 36 -1.41 -3.93 8.17
CA HIS A 36 -1.16 -2.66 8.86
C HIS A 36 -0.47 -1.64 7.95
N ALA A 37 0.50 -2.11 7.16
CA ALA A 37 1.27 -1.28 6.25
C ALA A 37 1.46 -1.95 4.88
N ILE A 38 1.51 -1.13 3.83
CA ILE A 38 1.77 -1.57 2.46
C ILE A 38 2.93 -0.76 1.90
N ILE A 39 3.93 -1.44 1.34
CA ILE A 39 5.02 -0.81 0.60
C ILE A 39 4.89 -1.21 -0.86
N ILE A 40 4.77 -0.24 -1.77
CA ILE A 40 4.66 -0.48 -3.22
C ILE A 40 5.87 0.09 -3.95
N ASP A 41 6.36 -0.65 -4.95
CA ASP A 41 7.32 -0.12 -5.91
C ASP A 41 6.59 0.62 -7.04
N GLY A 42 6.08 1.81 -6.74
CA GLY A 42 5.27 2.58 -7.67
C GLY A 42 4.68 3.86 -7.07
N THR A 43 3.80 4.50 -7.84
CA THR A 43 3.09 5.71 -7.44
C THR A 43 1.84 5.35 -6.65
N ILE A 44 1.68 6.00 -5.50
CA ILE A 44 0.46 5.98 -4.71
C ILE A 44 -0.61 6.78 -5.45
N ASP A 45 -1.66 6.10 -5.90
CA ASP A 45 -2.82 6.73 -6.53
C ASP A 45 -4.09 6.62 -5.66
N LYS A 46 -5.13 7.34 -6.08
CA LYS A 46 -6.41 7.39 -5.36
C LYS A 46 -7.10 6.02 -5.26
N SER A 47 -6.90 5.13 -6.23
CA SER A 47 -7.47 3.79 -6.22
C SER A 47 -6.84 2.95 -5.11
N ILE A 48 -5.51 2.96 -5.01
CA ILE A 48 -4.77 2.25 -3.96
C ILE A 48 -5.18 2.77 -2.58
N VAL A 49 -5.23 4.09 -2.41
CA VAL A 49 -5.63 4.73 -1.14
C VAL A 49 -7.03 4.29 -0.70
N ILE A 50 -8.04 4.38 -1.58
CA ILE A 50 -9.42 4.01 -1.23
C ILE A 50 -9.53 2.54 -0.80
N ASN A 51 -8.80 1.64 -1.46
CA ASN A 51 -8.86 0.23 -1.13
C ASN A 51 -8.09 -0.09 0.15
N ALA A 52 -6.94 0.54 0.36
CA ALA A 52 -6.20 0.46 1.62
C ALA A 52 -7.06 0.99 2.80
N GLU A 53 -7.82 2.07 2.59
CA GLU A 53 -8.69 2.66 3.62
C GLU A 53 -9.80 1.69 4.00
N ARG A 54 -10.41 1.02 3.02
CA ARG A 54 -11.44 0.00 3.27
C ARG A 54 -10.92 -1.20 4.05
N SER A 55 -9.64 -1.53 3.87
CA SER A 55 -8.96 -2.60 4.62
C SER A 55 -8.33 -2.13 5.94
N ASN A 56 -8.62 -0.91 6.41
CA ASN A 56 -8.08 -0.32 7.65
C ASN A 56 -6.54 -0.29 7.72
N VAL A 57 -5.88 -0.19 6.58
CA VAL A 57 -4.42 0.00 6.50
C VAL A 57 -4.07 1.36 7.07
N LYS A 58 -2.99 1.43 7.85
CA LYS A 58 -2.54 2.67 8.51
C LYS A 58 -1.43 3.39 7.76
N TYR A 59 -0.55 2.65 7.09
CA TYR A 59 0.60 3.21 6.37
C TYR A 59 0.62 2.74 4.93
N LEU A 60 0.86 3.66 4.00
CA LEU A 60 1.08 3.36 2.60
C LEU A 60 2.35 4.05 2.12
N ILE A 61 3.32 3.25 1.71
CA ILE A 61 4.66 3.70 1.33
C ILE A 61 4.87 3.43 -0.16
N GLY A 62 5.35 4.42 -0.91
CA GLY A 62 5.63 4.28 -2.34
C GLY A 62 6.78 5.17 -2.81
N ASN A 63 7.07 5.14 -4.10
CA ASN A 63 8.15 5.96 -4.67
C ASN A 63 7.69 7.42 -4.90
N ASP A 64 6.41 7.60 -5.22
CA ASP A 64 5.78 8.91 -5.45
C ASP A 64 4.30 8.85 -5.07
N MET A 65 3.62 10.01 -5.02
CA MET A 65 2.18 10.07 -4.76
C MET A 65 1.48 11.11 -5.64
N THR A 66 0.30 10.77 -6.13
CA THR A 66 -0.59 11.71 -6.86
C THR A 66 -1.74 12.23 -6.00
N VAL A 67 -1.87 11.70 -4.78
CA VAL A 67 -2.91 12.04 -3.80
C VAL A 67 -2.32 12.98 -2.75
N ARG A 68 -3.11 13.95 -2.30
CA ARG A 68 -2.69 14.84 -1.21
C ARG A 68 -2.88 14.14 0.13
N LYS A 69 -1.91 14.26 1.04
CA LYS A 69 -1.97 13.65 2.38
C LYS A 69 -3.23 14.04 3.17
N GLN A 70 -3.76 15.24 2.95
CA GLN A 70 -4.97 15.74 3.63
C GLN A 70 -6.28 15.10 3.13
N GLU A 71 -6.25 14.36 2.01
CA GLU A 71 -7.45 13.75 1.41
C GLU A 71 -7.72 12.33 1.91
N THR A 72 -6.86 11.80 2.78
CA THR A 72 -6.96 10.43 3.30
C THR A 72 -6.63 10.36 4.78
N ARG A 73 -7.16 9.34 5.46
CA ARG A 73 -6.83 9.02 6.85
C ARG A 73 -5.58 8.12 6.98
N ILE A 74 -5.01 7.68 5.87
CA ILE A 74 -3.80 6.83 5.82
C ILE A 74 -2.57 7.72 5.83
N GLU A 75 -1.56 7.33 6.61
CA GLU A 75 -0.26 7.97 6.56
C GLU A 75 0.46 7.59 5.25
N LEU A 76 0.57 8.54 4.33
CA LEU A 76 1.27 8.36 3.06
C LEU A 76 2.74 8.77 3.21
N LEU A 77 3.65 7.87 2.88
CA LEU A 77 5.09 8.12 2.89
C LEU A 77 5.68 7.87 1.51
N THR A 78 6.66 8.69 1.13
CA THR A 78 7.48 8.44 -0.06
C THR A 78 8.96 8.37 0.28
N ASN A 79 9.77 7.78 -0.60
CA ASN A 79 11.22 7.70 -0.44
C ASN A 79 11.91 9.07 -0.25
N LYS A 80 11.23 10.18 -0.54
CA LYS A 80 11.75 11.54 -0.29
C LYS A 80 11.66 11.97 1.19
N GLU A 81 10.91 11.22 1.98
CA GLU A 81 10.55 11.52 3.37
C GLU A 81 11.15 10.52 4.36
N LEU A 82 11.89 9.52 3.86
CA LEU A 82 12.70 8.56 4.61
C LEU A 82 14.16 9.01 4.62
#